data_AF-A0A1X7UCE1-F1
#
_entry.id   AF-A0A1X7UCE1-F1
#
_cell.length_a   1.000
_cell.length_b   1.000
_cell.length_c   1.000
_cell.angle_alpha   90.00
_cell.angle_beta   90.00
_cell.angle_gamma   90.00
#
_symmetry.space_group_name_H-M   'P 1'
#
loop_
_entity.id
_entity.type
_entity.pdbx_description
1 polymer ?
#
loop_
_entity_poly.entity_id
_entity_poly.type
_entity_poly.pdbx_seq_one_letter_code
_entity_poly.pdbx_strand_id
1 'polypeptide(L)'
;MYCLKDLGFLKETSFALKVVDPISYEERHNNSLDRINPIPYRPMYYGHKLHVDQNKKLVLFGVTLVMASDGFSAKIISYDVMPMKLILLL
;
A
#
# COMPACT_ATOMS: atom_id res chain seq x y z
N MET A 1 1.97 2.86 -19.91
CA MET A 1 0.51 2.74 -19.79
C MET A 1 0.20 1.53 -18.92
N TYR A 2 0.45 1.64 -17.60
CA TYR A 2 0.23 0.58 -16.60
C TYR A 2 -0.68 1.18 -15.52
N CYS A 3 -1.98 1.25 -15.79
CA CYS A 3 -2.92 1.88 -14.85
C CYS A 3 -4.31 1.25 -14.82
N LEU A 4 -4.62 0.31 -15.73
CA LEU A 4 -5.93 -0.36 -15.75
C LEU A 4 -5.86 -1.86 -15.41
N LYS A 5 -4.71 -2.51 -15.60
CA LYS A 5 -4.54 -3.95 -15.30
C LYS A 5 -4.35 -4.21 -13.80
N ASP A 6 -3.64 -3.32 -13.11
CA ASP A 6 -3.33 -3.49 -11.67
C ASP A 6 -4.55 -3.23 -10.76
N LEU A 7 -5.47 -2.35 -11.18
CA LEU A 7 -6.74 -2.12 -10.49
C LEU A 7 -7.69 -3.33 -10.54
N GLY A 8 -7.63 -4.12 -11.61
CA GLY A 8 -8.37 -5.38 -11.73
C GLY A 8 -7.80 -6.44 -10.78
N PHE A 9 -6.48 -6.62 -10.80
CA PHE A 9 -5.78 -7.56 -9.92
C PHE A 9 -6.00 -7.25 -8.43
N LEU A 10 -5.92 -5.99 -8.02
CA LEU A 10 -6.15 -5.60 -6.63
C LEU A 10 -7.61 -5.81 -6.18
N LYS A 11 -8.58 -5.63 -7.07
CA LYS A 11 -10.00 -5.96 -6.78
C LYS A 11 -10.22 -7.45 -6.59
N GLU A 12 -9.62 -8.27 -7.46
CA GLU A 12 -9.71 -9.73 -7.38
C GLU A 12 -9.07 -10.27 -6.10
N THR A 13 -7.90 -9.75 -5.70
CA THR A 13 -7.24 -10.16 -4.45
C THR A 13 -8.03 -9.79 -3.20
N SER A 14 -8.70 -8.63 -3.19
CA SER A 14 -9.57 -8.22 -2.07
C SER A 14 -10.79 -9.13 -1.94
N PHE A 15 -11.41 -9.51 -3.06
CA PHE A 15 -12.52 -10.45 -3.08
C PHE A 15 -12.09 -11.85 -2.61
N ALA A 16 -10.94 -12.34 -3.10
CA ALA A 16 -10.41 -13.63 -2.68
C ALA A 16 -10.10 -13.66 -1.17
N LEU A 17 -9.54 -12.58 -0.63
CA LEU A 17 -9.28 -12.47 0.81
C LEU A 17 -10.56 -12.48 1.63
N LYS A 18 -11.63 -11.81 1.18
CA LYS A 18 -12.94 -11.84 1.85
C LYS A 18 -13.48 -13.26 2.00
N VAL A 19 -13.20 -14.13 1.03
CA VAL A 19 -13.62 -15.54 1.04
C VAL A 19 -12.71 -16.40 1.91
N VAL A 20 -11.38 -16.23 1.81
CA VAL A 20 -10.40 -17.09 2.48
C VAL A 20 -10.19 -16.72 3.95
N ASP A 21 -10.20 -15.43 4.27
CA ASP A 21 -9.97 -14.90 5.61
C ASP A 21 -10.83 -13.65 5.85
N PRO A 22 -12.11 -13.83 6.21
CA PRO A 22 -13.05 -12.74 6.40
C PRO A 22 -12.68 -11.84 7.59
N ILE A 23 -12.01 -12.38 8.61
CA ILE A 23 -11.61 -11.62 9.80
C ILE A 23 -10.54 -10.59 9.42
N SER A 24 -9.46 -11.02 8.77
CA SER A 24 -8.42 -10.11 8.29
C SER A 24 -8.93 -9.14 7.23
N TYR A 25 -9.91 -9.56 6.42
CA TYR A 25 -10.58 -8.67 5.46
C TYR A 25 -11.32 -7.52 6.17
N GLU A 26 -12.15 -7.83 7.18
CA GLU A 26 -12.91 -6.84 7.94
C GLU A 26 -11.98 -5.90 8.73
N GLU A 27 -10.94 -6.42 9.39
CA GLU A 27 -9.93 -5.59 10.06
C GLU A 27 -9.26 -4.62 9.08
N ARG A 28 -8.90 -5.08 7.87
CA ARG A 28 -8.30 -4.22 6.84
C ARG A 28 -9.31 -3.22 6.28
N HIS A 29 -10.56 -3.61 6.11
CA HIS A 29 -11.64 -2.74 5.64
C HIS A 29 -11.90 -1.61 6.65
N ASN A 30 -12.07 -1.96 7.93
CA ASN A 30 -12.33 -1.01 9.01
C ASN A 30 -11.13 -0.08 9.27
N ASN A 31 -9.90 -0.61 9.24
CA ASN A 31 -8.69 0.21 9.35
C ASN A 31 -8.50 1.15 8.14
N SER A 32 -8.96 0.73 6.94
CA SER A 32 -8.99 1.62 5.78
C SER A 32 -9.97 2.77 5.98
N LEU A 33 -11.14 2.52 6.61
CA LEU A 33 -12.13 3.55 6.93
C LEU A 33 -11.60 4.53 8.00
N ASP A 34 -10.93 4.03 9.04
CA ASP A 34 -10.37 4.85 10.13
C ASP A 34 -9.19 5.73 9.70
N ARG A 35 -8.49 5.39 8.60
CA ARG A 35 -7.34 6.14 8.07
C ARG A 35 -7.68 7.05 6.90
N ILE A 36 -8.95 7.14 6.49
CA ILE A 36 -9.35 8.15 5.51
C ILE A 36 -9.25 9.50 6.21
N ASN A 37 -8.27 10.30 5.78
CA ASN A 37 -8.15 11.69 6.19
C ASN A 37 -9.53 12.35 6.04
N PRO A 38 -10.14 12.87 7.13
CA PRO A 38 -11.54 13.33 7.13
C PRO A 38 -11.80 14.43 6.09
N ILE A 39 -10.73 15.12 5.69
CA ILE A 39 -10.72 15.98 4.52
C ILE A 39 -10.10 15.20 3.36
N PRO A 40 -10.89 14.76 2.36
CA PRO A 40 -10.35 14.07 1.19
C PRO A 40 -9.41 15.01 0.45
N TYR A 41 -8.11 14.74 0.56
CA TYR A 41 -7.09 15.58 -0.02
C TYR A 41 -7.02 15.31 -1.53
N ARG A 42 -7.39 16.30 -2.35
CA ARG A 42 -7.45 16.18 -3.81
C ARG A 42 -6.14 16.67 -4.44
N PRO A 43 -5.33 15.78 -5.05
CA PRO A 43 -4.17 16.20 -5.81
C PRO A 43 -4.63 16.83 -7.14
N MET A 44 -4.09 18.00 -7.47
CA MET A 44 -4.49 18.80 -8.65
C MET A 44 -3.67 18.50 -9.92
N TYR A 45 -2.46 17.94 -9.79
CA TYR A 45 -1.57 17.63 -10.91
C TYR A 45 -0.55 16.55 -10.52
N TYR A 46 0.14 15.98 -11.52
CA TYR A 46 1.17 14.94 -11.33
C TYR A 46 2.29 15.41 -10.39
N GLY A 47 2.63 14.60 -9.38
CA GLY A 47 3.69 14.91 -8.41
C GLY A 47 3.24 15.87 -7.30
N HIS A 48 2.01 16.38 -7.33
CA HIS A 48 1.45 17.23 -6.28
C HIS A 48 1.34 16.48 -4.95
N LYS A 49 1.23 15.15 -4.97
CA LYS A 49 1.20 14.35 -3.75
C LYS A 49 1.93 13.03 -3.97
N LEU A 50 2.84 12.70 -3.05
CA LEU A 50 3.46 11.39 -2.98
C LEU A 50 2.80 10.58 -1.86
N HIS A 51 2.29 9.41 -2.19
CA HIS A 51 1.83 8.44 -1.21
C HIS A 51 2.93 7.41 -1.01
N VAL A 52 3.49 7.35 0.20
CA VAL A 52 4.54 6.40 0.56
C VAL A 52 3.93 5.36 1.49
N ASP A 53 3.97 4.10 1.06
CA ASP A 53 3.50 2.96 1.85
C ASP A 53 4.67 2.05 2.24
N GLN A 54 4.71 1.64 3.50
CA GLN A 54 5.69 0.70 4.03
C GLN A 54 5.05 -0.68 4.15
N ASN A 55 5.23 -1.49 3.12
CA ASN A 55 4.67 -2.83 3.09
C ASN A 55 5.54 -3.79 3.90
N LYS A 56 4.98 -4.27 5.01
CA LYS A 56 5.60 -5.25 5.91
C LYS A 56 5.39 -6.71 5.48
N LYS A 57 4.81 -6.98 4.30
CA LYS A 57 4.57 -8.35 3.82
C LYS A 57 5.87 -9.15 3.62
N LEU A 58 6.99 -8.48 3.36
CA LEU A 58 8.31 -9.10 3.22
C LEU A 58 9.12 -9.15 4.54
N VAL A 59 8.50 -8.83 5.68
CA VAL A 59 9.17 -8.86 6.99
C VAL A 59 9.71 -10.25 7.32
N LEU A 60 9.07 -11.33 6.84
CA LEU A 60 9.58 -12.71 6.99
C LEU A 60 10.98 -12.89 6.39
N PHE A 61 11.34 -12.10 5.37
CA PHE A 61 12.65 -12.12 4.73
C PHE A 61 13.62 -11.07 5.32
N GLY A 62 13.28 -10.46 6.45
CA GLY A 62 14.11 -9.44 7.11
C GLY A 62 14.17 -8.10 6.36
N VAL A 63 13.19 -7.82 5.51
CA VAL A 63 13.19 -6.68 4.59
C VAL A 63 11.84 -5.97 4.62
N THR A 64 11.87 -4.64 4.49
CA THR A 64 10.68 -3.80 4.31
C THR A 64 10.69 -3.22 2.91
N LEU A 65 9.61 -3.45 2.16
CA LEU A 65 9.41 -2.81 0.86
C LEU A 65 8.70 -1.48 1.08
N VAL A 66 9.31 -0.39 0.62
CA VAL A 66 8.72 0.94 0.62
C VAL A 66 8.34 1.27 -0.81
N MET A 67 7.07 1.62 -1.05
CA MET A 67 6.59 1.99 -2.38
C MET A 67 6.07 3.41 -2.34
N ALA A 68 6.43 4.19 -3.36
CA ALA A 68 5.94 5.55 -3.53
C ALA A 68 5.05 5.63 -4.77
N SER A 69 3.81 6.07 -4.59
CA SER A 69 2.84 6.28 -5.66
C SER A 69 2.42 7.74 -5.78
N ASP A 70 2.17 8.19 -7.00
CA ASP A 70 1.62 9.51 -7.27
C ASP A 70 0.16 9.56 -6.83
N GLY A 71 -0.21 10.59 -6.06
CA GLY A 71 -1.58 10.77 -5.61
C GLY A 71 -2.54 11.15 -6.74
N PHE A 72 -2.07 11.85 -7.78
CA PHE A 72 -2.91 12.26 -8.91
C PHE A 72 -3.14 11.11 -9.91
N SER A 73 -2.06 10.47 -10.35
CA SER A 73 -2.14 9.42 -11.37
C SER A 73 -2.27 8.01 -10.80
N ALA A 74 -2.17 7.82 -9.48
CA ALA A 74 -2.11 6.52 -8.80
C ALA A 74 -1.01 5.58 -9.32
N LYS A 75 0.02 6.11 -10.01
CA LYS A 75 1.12 5.29 -10.56
C LYS A 75 2.22 5.16 -9.54
N ILE A 76 2.85 4.00 -9.50
CA ILE A 76 4.08 3.79 -8.71
C ILE A 76 5.19 4.59 -9.38
N ILE A 77 5.78 5.54 -8.65
CA ILE A 77 6.89 6.37 -9.11
C ILE A 77 8.22 5.70 -8.75
N SER A 78 8.30 5.11 -7.57
CA SER A 78 9.52 4.43 -7.10
C SER A 78 9.19 3.35 -6.07
N TYR A 79 10.15 2.44 -5.89
CA TYR A 79 10.15 1.46 -4.82
C TYR A 79 11.56 1.36 -4.26
N ASP A 80 11.67 1.11 -2.97
CA ASP A 80 12.94 0.88 -2.28
C ASP A 80 12.80 -0.31 -1.33
N VAL A 81 13.90 -1.03 -1.19
CA VAL A 81 13.98 -2.26 -0.40
C VAL A 81 14.90 -1.98 0.78
N MET A 82 14.30 -1.69 1.93
CA MET A 82 15.06 -1.39 3.13
C MET A 82 15.33 -2.68 3.90
N PRO A 83 16.59 -3.01 4.24
CA PRO A 83 16.83 -4.05 5.22
C PRO A 83 16.17 -3.64 6.53
N MET A 84 15.47 -4.56 7.21
CA MET A 84 15.08 -4.27 8.59
C MET A 84 16.36 -4.07 9.39
N LYS A 85 16.46 -2.96 10.09
CA LYS A 85 17.57 -2.70 11.00
C LYS A 85 17.57 -3.80 12.05
N LEU A 86 18.42 -4.79 11.87
CA LEU A 86 18.76 -5.75 12.89
C LEU A 86 19.49 -4.95 13.98
N ILE A 87 18.82 -4.66 15.09
CA ILE A 87 19.51 -4.27 16.31
C ILE A 87 20.22 -5.54 16.80
N LEU A 88 21.38 -5.82 16.21
CA LEU A 88 22.47 -6.51 16.89
C LEU A 88 23.40 -5.40 17.38
N LEU A 89 23.00 -4.75 18.47
CA LEU A 89 23.97 -4.16 19.40
C LEU A 89 24.45 -5.34 20.26
N LEU A 90 25.53 -5.95 19.80
CA LEU A 90 26.49 -6.67 20.65
C LEU A 90 27.17 -5.66 21.58
#